data_AF-A0A8H1L6C7-F1
#
_entry.id   AF-A0A8H1L6C7-F1
#
_cell.length_a   1.000
_cell.length_b   1.000
_cell.length_c   1.000
_cell.angle_alpha   90.00
_cell.angle_beta   90.00
_cell.angle_gamma   90.00
#
_symmetry.space_group_name_H-M   'P 1'
#
loop_
_entity.id
_entity.type
_entity.pdbx_description
1 polymer ?
#
loop_
_entity_poly.entity_id
_entity_poly.type
_entity_poly.pdbx_seq_one_letter_code
_entity_poly.pdbx_strand_id
1 'polypeptide(L)' 'MNPDEFRDSHGPCRGWSSAEIDCYEHLVEAGSSGLWEEAARAGQVVLGRHADGGQVVTDLARLQPGEAA' A
#
# COMPACT_ATOMS: atom_id res chain seq x y z
N MET A 1 13.40 -10.50 -6.48
CA MET A 1 14.20 -9.66 -5.58
C MET A 1 14.41 -10.46 -4.31
N ASN A 2 15.64 -10.60 -3.84
CA ASN A 2 15.92 -11.27 -2.57
C ASN A 2 15.87 -10.27 -1.39
N PRO A 3 15.80 -10.74 -0.14
CA PRO A 3 15.67 -9.86 1.04
C PRO A 3 16.81 -8.85 1.22
N ASP A 4 18.02 -9.16 0.73
CA ASP A 4 19.18 -8.25 0.82
C ASP A 4 19.08 -7.14 -0.24
N GLU A 5 18.68 -7.47 -1.47
CA GLU A 5 18.41 -6.50 -2.55
C GLU A 5 17.26 -5.55 -2.21
N PHE A 6 16.25 -6.05 -1.49
CA PHE A 6 15.12 -5.25 -1.02
C PHE A 6 15.55 -4.25 0.06
N ARG A 7 16.40 -4.66 1.01
CA ARG A 7 16.92 -3.75 2.05
C ARG A 7 17.81 -2.64 1.50
N ASP A 8 18.62 -2.92 0.47
CA ASP A 8 19.48 -1.90 -0.15
C ASP A 8 18.69 -0.86 -0.96
N SER A 9 17.56 -1.24 -1.56
CA SER A 9 16.75 -0.35 -2.41
C SER A 9 15.80 0.59 -1.64
N HIS A 10 15.50 0.28 -0.37
CA HIS A 10 14.50 1.00 0.42
C HIS A 10 15.07 1.71 1.67
N GLY A 11 16.40 1.71 1.86
CA GLY A 11 17.10 2.39 2.95
C GLY A 11 17.38 1.48 4.17
N PRO A 12 18.16 1.94 5.17
CA PRO A 12 18.66 1.08 6.24
C PRO A 12 17.52 0.68 7.19
N CYS A 13 16.82 -0.40 6.85
CA CYS A 13 15.86 -1.10 7.71
C CYS A 13 16.54 -1.84 8.88
N ARG A 14 17.81 -1.53 9.18
CA ARG A 14 18.65 -2.25 10.17
C ARG A 14 18.12 -2.15 11.61
N GLY A 15 17.22 -1.22 11.90
CA GLY A 15 16.53 -1.08 13.19
C GLY A 15 15.10 -1.59 13.19
N TRP A 16 14.59 -2.06 12.04
CA TRP A 16 13.23 -2.52 11.91
C TRP A 16 13.13 -3.95 12.44
N SER A 17 12.11 -4.19 13.26
CA SER A 17 11.66 -5.52 13.61
C SER A 17 11.18 -6.30 12.38
N SER A 18 11.15 -7.63 12.47
CA SER A 18 10.60 -8.47 11.40
C SER A 18 9.17 -8.06 11.04
N ALA A 19 8.35 -7.67 12.02
CA ALA A 19 7.00 -7.19 11.78
C ALA A 19 6.95 -5.90 10.93
N GLU A 20 7.88 -4.97 11.14
CA GLU A 20 7.99 -3.74 10.34
C GLU A 20 8.45 -4.04 8.91
N ILE A 21 9.34 -5.02 8.72
CA ILE A 21 9.77 -5.49 7.40
C ILE A 21 8.61 -6.16 6.66
N ASP A 22 7.90 -7.09 7.30
CA ASP A 22 6.75 -7.80 6.71
C ASP A 22 5.64 -6.80 6.34
N CYS A 23 5.36 -5.82 7.22
CA CYS A 23 4.41 -4.75 6.92
C CYS A 23 4.84 -3.93 5.70
N TYR A 24 6.13 -3.59 5.60
CA TYR A 24 6.63 -2.82 4.47
C TYR A 24 6.60 -3.60 3.15
N GLU A 25 6.98 -4.88 3.16
CA GLU A 25 6.86 -5.77 2.00
C GLU A 25 5.41 -5.88 1.53
N HIS A 26 4.48 -6.17 2.44
CA HIS A 26 3.06 -6.24 2.10
C HIS A 26 2.52 -4.90 1.60
N LEU A 27 3.00 -3.78 2.17
CA LEU A 27 2.64 -2.46 1.68
C LEU A 27 3.13 -2.31 0.25
N VAL A 28 4.41 -2.49 -0.03
CA VAL A 28 5.00 -2.38 -1.37
C VAL A 28 4.28 -3.27 -2.39
N GLU A 29 4.03 -4.54 -2.05
CA GLU A 29 3.29 -5.49 -2.89
C GLU A 29 1.85 -5.05 -3.17
N ALA A 30 1.13 -4.54 -2.16
CA ALA A 30 -0.20 -3.97 -2.35
C ALA A 30 -0.17 -2.77 -3.32
N GLY A 31 0.95 -2.02 -3.37
CA GLY A 31 1.19 -0.98 -4.37
C GLY A 31 1.27 -1.50 -5.81
N SER A 32 1.70 -2.75 -5.99
CA SER A 32 1.81 -3.40 -7.31
C SER A 32 0.59 -4.26 -7.69
N SER A 33 -0.38 -4.39 -6.78
CA SER A 33 -1.60 -5.14 -7.03
C SER A 33 -2.57 -4.33 -7.92
N GLY A 34 -3.32 -5.00 -8.80
CA GLY A 34 -4.31 -4.38 -9.70
C GLY A 34 -5.42 -3.59 -9.00
N LEU A 35 -5.42 -3.52 -7.66
CA LEU A 35 -6.31 -2.73 -6.82
C LEU A 35 -6.44 -1.26 -7.26
N TRP A 36 -5.39 -0.66 -7.80
CA TRP A 36 -5.45 0.72 -8.30
C TRP A 36 -6.37 0.85 -9.52
N GLU A 37 -6.27 -0.12 -10.43
CA GLU A 37 -7.09 -0.19 -11.63
C GLU A 37 -8.54 -0.55 -11.28
N GLU A 38 -8.73 -1.47 -10.33
CA GLU A 38 -10.05 -1.84 -9.81
C GLU A 38 -10.74 -0.67 -9.10
N ALA A 39 -10.03 0.04 -8.22
CA ALA A 39 -10.54 1.23 -7.55
C ALA A 39 -10.95 2.30 -8.57
N ALA A 40 -10.11 2.56 -9.58
CA ALA A 40 -10.44 3.51 -10.64
C ALA A 40 -11.69 3.09 -11.42
N ARG A 41 -11.82 1.80 -11.79
CA ARG A 41 -13.02 1.27 -12.46
C ARG A 41 -14.29 1.40 -11.61
N ALA A 42 -14.15 1.35 -10.29
CA ALA A 42 -15.24 1.52 -9.34
C ALA A 42 -15.55 3.00 -9.01
N GLY A 43 -14.86 3.97 -9.63
CA GLY A 43 -15.01 5.39 -9.32
C GLY A 43 -14.49 5.78 -7.94
N GLN A 44 -13.48 5.04 -7.46
CA GLN A 44 -12.83 5.21 -6.18
C GLN A 44 -11.40 5.69 -6.35
N VAL A 45 -10.85 6.25 -5.27
CA VAL A 45 -9.45 6.66 -5.16
C VAL A 45 -8.83 6.01 -3.93
N VAL A 46 -7.56 5.64 -4.04
CA VAL A 46 -6.76 5.16 -2.91
C VAL A 46 -6.28 6.36 -2.11
N LEU A 47 -6.59 6.38 -0.81
CA LEU A 47 -6.16 7.43 0.11
C LEU A 47 -4.84 7.09 0.79
N GLY A 48 -4.62 5.82 1.05
CA GLY A 48 -3.48 5.34 1.81
C GLY A 48 -3.57 3.83 2.02
N ARG A 49 -2.55 3.31 2.70
CA ARG A 49 -2.46 1.90 3.05
C ARG A 49 -1.73 1.76 4.38
N HIS A 50 -2.16 0.81 5.19
CA HIS A 50 -1.60 0.55 6.51
C HIS A 50 -1.68 -0.94 6.85
N ALA A 51 -0.88 -1.38 7.82
CA ALA A 51 -0.95 -2.74 8.32
C ALA A 51 -1.94 -2.82 9.49
N ASP A 52 -2.82 -3.81 9.47
CA ASP A 52 -3.74 -4.14 10.57
C ASP A 52 -3.88 -5.66 10.68
N GLY A 53 -3.67 -6.22 11.87
CA GLY A 53 -3.85 -7.65 12.13
C GLY A 53 -3.01 -8.60 11.24
N GLY A 54 -1.85 -8.16 10.72
CA GLY A 54 -1.03 -8.93 9.78
C GLY A 54 -1.52 -8.91 8.33
N GLN A 55 -2.46 -8.02 8.01
CA GLN A 55 -2.93 -7.75 6.66
C GLN A 55 -2.57 -6.32 6.26
N VAL A 56 -2.52 -6.05 4.95
CA VAL A 56 -2.49 -4.69 4.44
C VAL A 56 -3.89 -4.25 4.06
N VAL A 57 -4.32 -3.18 4.73
CA VAL A 57 -5.58 -2.51 4.47
C VAL A 57 -5.30 -1.33 3.55
N THR A 58 -6.08 -1.23 2.48
CA THR A 58 -6.05 -0.11 1.54
C THR A 58 -7.30 0.73 1.74
N ASP A 59 -7.11 2.00 2.11
CA ASP A 59 -8.20 2.93 2.36
C ASP A 59 -8.68 3.52 1.02
N LEU A 60 -9.97 3.37 0.73
CA LEU A 60 -10.61 3.85 -0.49
C LEU A 60 -11.66 4.92 -0.20
N ALA A 61 -11.71 5.97 -1.01
CA ALA A 61 -12.80 6.93 -1.04
C ALA A 61 -13.52 6.92 -2.39
N ARG A 62 -14.81 7.25 -2.40
CA ARG A 62 -15.51 7.57 -3.65
C ARG A 62 -15.35 9.05 -3.94
N LEU A 63 -15.08 9.35 -5.20
CA LEU A 63 -15.28 10.71 -5.69
C LEU A 63 -16.78 10.95 -5.72
N GLN A 64 -17.29 11.83 -4.86
CA GLN A 64 -18.61 12.39 -5.10
C GLN A 64 -18.48 13.31 -6.32
N PRO A 65 -19.35 13.19 -7.33
CA PRO A 65 -19.46 14.23 -8.34
C PRO A 65 -19.73 15.51 -7.56
N GLY A 66 -18.82 16.48 -7.65
CA GLY A 66 -19.08 17.79 -7.07
C GLY A 66 -20.43 18.24 -7.60
N GLU A 67 -21.33 18.67 -6.71
CA GLU A 67 -22.45 19.51 -7.11
C GLU A 67 -21.83 20.67 -7.90
N ALA A 68 -21.96 20.60 -9.22
CA ALA A 68 -21.60 21.70 -10.09
C ALA A 68 -22.54 22.85 -9.71
N ALA A 69 -22.02 23.75 -8.89
CA ALA A 69 -22.60 25.06 -8.63
C ALA A 69 -22.54 25.92 -9.90
#